data_AF-A0A1A2L9V6-F1
#
_entry.id   AF-A0A1A2L9V6-F1
#
_cell.length_a   1.000
_cell.length_b   1.000
_cell.length_c   1.000
_cell.angle_alpha   90.00
_cell.angle_beta   90.00
_cell.angle_gamma   90.00
#
_symmetry.space_group_name_H-M   'P 1'
#
loop_
_entity.id
_entity.type
_entity.pdbx_description
1 polymer ?
#
loop_
_entity_poly.entity_id
_entity_poly.type
_entity_poly.pdbx_seq_one_letter_code
_entity_poly.pdbx_strand_id
1 'polypeptide(L)'
;MSEWDAFVFCTCFQDGLTTEPPYPRSDLTINRFGVVTLADSTDHTKDPETLMDWRQGWVGFDLPFDEPNPPCVHEYMKLVSVSPFYTPANWPDTDPYEFQGWLNDSECPVLSEVLYRRQFPDYPSGGIWVVGKEVGAALAELVRFVPRVRRGLRTEDAYFLENLQTLLEASVQTGNPIICHYNGIADDAW
;
A
#
# COMPACT_ATOMS: atom_id res chain seq x y z
N MET A 1 -14.99 -3.17 10.79
CA MET A 1 -14.36 -3.93 9.69
C MET A 1 -12.87 -3.83 9.93
N SER A 2 -12.12 -4.92 9.81
CA SER A 2 -10.67 -4.89 10.00
C SER A 2 -10.01 -4.58 8.67
N GLU A 3 -9.53 -3.36 8.50
CA GLU A 3 -8.94 -2.88 7.24
C GLU A 3 -7.45 -3.22 7.24
N TRP A 4 -6.96 -3.81 6.16
CA TRP A 4 -5.52 -3.91 5.90
C TRP A 4 -5.15 -2.73 5.01
N ASP A 5 -3.99 -2.11 5.21
CA ASP A 5 -3.46 -1.06 4.34
C ASP A 5 -2.15 -1.52 3.71
N ALA A 6 -1.90 -1.22 2.43
CA ALA A 6 -0.62 -1.53 1.81
C ALA A 6 -0.03 -0.32 1.08
N PHE A 7 1.28 -0.13 1.24
CA PHE A 7 2.02 0.98 0.63
C PHE A 7 3.48 0.61 0.36
N VAL A 8 4.14 1.35 -0.53
CA VAL A 8 5.58 1.21 -0.79
C VAL A 8 6.34 2.13 0.17
N PHE A 9 7.32 1.59 0.90
CA PHE A 9 8.17 2.38 1.80
C PHE A 9 9.09 3.30 0.99
N CYS A 10 8.75 4.58 0.85
CA CYS A 10 9.57 5.52 0.09
C CYS A 10 10.60 6.23 0.99
N THR A 11 11.87 6.27 0.59
CA THR A 11 12.93 7.02 1.30
C THR A 11 12.99 8.50 0.93
N CYS A 12 12.20 8.98 -0.05
CA CYS A 12 12.32 10.35 -0.55
C CYS A 12 12.25 11.42 0.54
N PHE A 13 11.45 11.22 1.60
CA PHE A 13 11.42 12.16 2.73
C PHE A 13 12.75 12.26 3.45
N GLN A 14 13.41 11.13 3.69
CA GLN A 14 14.74 11.06 4.30
C GLN A 14 15.81 11.66 3.38
N ASP A 15 15.67 11.42 2.08
CA ASP A 15 16.61 11.87 1.06
C ASP A 15 16.40 13.34 0.64
N GLY A 16 15.38 14.01 1.19
CA GLY A 16 15.05 15.39 0.81
C GLY A 16 14.50 15.55 -0.61
N LEU A 17 13.98 14.47 -1.20
CA LEU A 17 13.45 14.39 -2.56
C LEU A 17 11.93 14.58 -2.62
N THR A 18 11.35 15.19 -1.59
CA THR A 18 9.90 15.44 -1.50
C THR A 18 9.59 16.90 -1.77
N THR A 19 8.37 17.18 -2.19
CA THR A 19 7.84 18.55 -2.10
C THR A 19 7.83 19.02 -0.64
N GLU A 20 7.72 20.33 -0.44
CA GLU A 20 7.71 20.89 0.92
C GLU A 20 6.45 20.44 1.67
N PRO A 21 6.59 19.78 2.84
CA PRO A 21 5.44 19.37 3.63
C PRO A 21 4.69 20.57 4.24
N PRO A 22 3.43 20.38 4.67
CA PRO A 22 2.63 21.45 5.30
C PRO A 22 3.12 21.82 6.71
N TYR A 23 4.05 21.07 7.28
CA TYR A 23 4.67 21.30 8.58
C TYR A 23 6.20 21.34 8.44
N PRO A 24 6.91 22.09 9.29
CA PRO A 24 8.37 22.06 9.30
C PRO A 24 8.90 20.63 9.40
N ARG A 25 9.91 20.28 8.60
CA ARG A 25 10.53 18.93 8.66
C ARG A 25 11.06 18.56 10.04
N SER A 26 11.40 19.55 10.88
CA SER A 26 11.80 19.34 12.28
C SER A 26 10.70 18.76 13.15
N ASP A 27 9.44 18.95 12.74
CA ASP A 27 8.25 18.56 13.48
C ASP A 27 7.70 17.22 12.95
N LEU A 28 8.36 16.65 11.94
CA LEU A 28 7.96 15.43 11.27
C LEU A 28 8.98 14.32 11.52
N THR A 29 8.47 13.11 11.64
CA THR A 29 9.28 11.89 11.74
C THR A 29 8.72 10.81 10.82
N ILE A 30 9.48 9.74 10.63
CA ILE A 30 8.98 8.51 10.02
C ILE A 30 8.75 7.53 11.15
N ASN A 31 7.50 7.10 11.34
CA ASN A 31 7.19 6.08 12.35
C ASN A 31 7.74 4.71 11.90
N ARG A 32 7.65 3.72 12.79
CA ARG A 32 8.16 2.35 12.52
C ARG A 32 7.53 1.66 11.30
N PHE A 33 6.41 2.17 10.81
CA PHE A 33 5.73 1.65 9.61
C PHE A 33 6.17 2.34 8.33
N GLY A 34 6.98 3.39 8.41
CA GLY A 34 7.35 4.19 7.25
C GLY A 34 6.41 5.36 6.97
N VAL A 35 5.48 5.64 7.87
CA VAL A 35 4.56 6.76 7.70
C VAL A 35 5.22 8.05 8.16
N VAL A 36 5.27 9.06 7.29
CA VAL A 36 5.59 10.43 7.71
C VAL A 36 4.47 10.94 8.61
N THR A 37 4.78 11.32 9.84
CA THR A 37 3.82 11.73 10.88
C THR A 37 4.42 12.86 11.72
N LEU A 38 3.62 13.50 12.58
CA LEU A 38 4.15 14.47 13.54
C LEU A 38 5.03 13.77 14.57
N ALA A 39 6.12 14.41 14.97
CA ALA A 39 7.11 13.84 15.89
C ALA A 39 6.52 13.50 17.29
N ASP A 40 5.45 14.18 17.68
CA ASP A 40 4.70 13.96 18.93
C ASP A 40 3.41 13.14 18.73
N SER A 41 3.13 12.69 17.51
CA SER A 41 1.96 11.87 17.20
C SER A 41 2.13 10.47 17.78
N THR A 42 1.10 10.02 18.49
CA THR A 42 1.00 8.65 19.00
C THR A 42 0.19 7.76 18.06
N ASP A 43 -0.45 8.36 17.05
CA ASP A 43 -1.45 7.74 16.19
C ASP A 43 -1.56 8.58 14.90
N HIS A 44 -0.90 8.09 13.85
CA HIS A 44 -0.82 8.79 12.57
C HIS A 44 -2.18 8.93 11.85
N THR A 45 -3.20 8.18 12.27
CA THR A 45 -4.58 8.31 11.76
C THR A 45 -5.28 9.56 12.31
N LYS A 46 -4.75 10.14 13.39
CA LYS A 46 -5.19 11.39 14.00
C LYS A 46 -4.34 12.59 13.58
N ASP A 47 -3.36 12.38 12.69
CA ASP A 47 -2.59 13.48 12.12
C ASP A 47 -3.54 14.47 11.42
N PRO A 48 -3.20 15.77 11.39
CA PRO A 48 -3.99 16.77 10.69
C PRO A 48 -4.29 16.39 9.24
N GLU A 49 -5.51 16.68 8.79
CA GLU A 49 -5.98 16.39 7.42
C GLU A 49 -5.04 16.96 6.36
N THR A 50 -4.45 18.13 6.59
CA THR A 50 -3.45 18.73 5.68
C THR A 50 -2.21 17.87 5.48
N LEU A 51 -1.72 17.20 6.54
CA LEU A 51 -0.59 16.26 6.43
C LEU A 51 -1.01 14.98 5.71
N MET A 52 -2.22 14.50 5.97
CA MET A 52 -2.82 13.37 5.25
C MET A 52 -2.95 13.66 3.74
N ASP A 53 -3.50 14.81 3.38
CA ASP A 53 -3.67 15.24 1.99
C ASP A 53 -2.32 15.30 1.27
N TRP A 54 -1.32 15.93 1.90
CA TRP A 54 0.03 15.98 1.36
C TRP A 54 0.60 14.57 1.12
N ARG A 55 0.50 13.65 2.10
CA ARG A 55 0.99 12.25 1.95
C ARG A 55 0.36 11.52 0.76
N GLN A 56 -0.92 11.82 0.48
CA GLN A 56 -1.70 11.22 -0.59
C GLN A 56 -1.52 11.92 -1.95
N GLY A 57 -0.84 13.07 -1.98
CA GLY A 57 -0.74 13.92 -3.17
C GLY A 57 -2.05 14.63 -3.50
N TRP A 58 -2.94 14.77 -2.52
CA TRP A 58 -4.17 15.53 -2.65
C TRP A 58 -3.85 17.02 -2.49
N VAL A 59 -4.20 17.78 -3.51
CA VAL A 59 -4.32 19.23 -3.45
C VAL A 59 -5.75 19.51 -3.05
N GLY A 60 -5.97 20.18 -1.90
CA GLY A 60 -7.29 20.34 -1.28
C GLY A 60 -8.38 20.83 -2.24
N PHE A 61 -9.65 20.69 -1.82
CA PHE A 61 -10.87 20.90 -2.63
C PHE A 61 -10.98 22.19 -3.45
N ASP A 62 -10.12 23.18 -3.23
CA ASP A 62 -10.10 24.48 -3.92
C ASP A 62 -9.19 24.55 -5.17
N LEU A 63 -8.41 23.49 -5.46
CA LEU A 63 -7.64 23.39 -6.70
C LEU A 63 -8.39 22.52 -7.73
N PRO A 64 -8.35 22.88 -9.03
CA PRO A 64 -8.95 22.04 -10.06
C PRO A 64 -8.38 20.62 -9.97
N PHE A 65 -9.26 19.62 -10.01
CA PHE A 65 -9.01 18.17 -9.90
C PHE A 65 -7.94 17.59 -10.86
N ASP A 66 -7.24 18.42 -11.62
CA ASP A 66 -6.53 18.02 -12.83
C ASP A 66 -5.01 17.88 -12.65
N GLU A 67 -4.42 18.29 -11.52
CA GLU A 67 -2.97 18.10 -11.31
C GLU A 67 -2.67 17.44 -9.95
N PRO A 68 -2.36 16.14 -9.90
CA PRO A 68 -1.81 15.54 -8.70
C PRO A 68 -0.48 16.25 -8.37
N ASN A 69 -0.33 16.69 -7.11
CA ASN A 69 0.94 17.18 -6.60
C ASN A 69 1.51 16.10 -5.66
N PRO A 70 2.00 14.98 -6.20
CA PRO A 70 2.49 13.90 -5.37
C PRO A 70 3.65 14.43 -4.53
N PRO A 71 3.67 14.10 -3.24
CA PRO A 71 4.72 14.60 -2.36
C PRO A 71 6.08 13.98 -2.71
N CYS A 72 6.09 12.87 -3.45
CA CYS A 72 7.27 12.14 -3.89
C CYS A 72 7.65 12.50 -5.33
N VAL A 73 8.95 12.58 -5.63
CA VAL A 73 9.46 12.73 -7.01
C VAL A 73 9.15 11.53 -7.90
N HIS A 74 8.83 10.37 -7.32
CA HIS A 74 8.39 9.20 -8.06
C HIS A 74 6.89 9.31 -8.35
N GLU A 75 6.55 9.47 -9.63
CA GLU A 75 5.18 9.71 -10.15
C GLU A 75 4.14 8.65 -9.69
N TYR A 76 4.61 7.45 -9.36
CA TYR A 76 3.78 6.32 -8.94
C TYR A 76 3.79 6.09 -7.43
N MET A 77 4.43 6.98 -6.66
CA MET A 77 4.49 6.89 -5.20
C MET A 77 3.66 7.98 -4.53
N LYS A 78 2.74 7.52 -3.69
CA LYS A 78 2.25 8.31 -2.55
C LYS A 78 3.25 8.08 -1.41
N LEU A 79 3.69 9.15 -0.73
CA LEU A 79 4.69 9.03 0.33
C LEU A 79 4.24 8.08 1.43
N VAL A 80 2.92 8.05 1.63
CA VAL A 80 2.19 7.04 2.39
C VAL A 80 0.76 7.12 1.89
N SER A 81 0.26 6.06 1.25
CA SER A 81 -1.19 5.94 1.08
C SER A 81 -1.66 4.86 2.03
N VAL A 82 -2.46 5.29 3.01
CA VAL A 82 -3.60 4.51 3.45
C VAL A 82 -4.38 4.20 2.17
N SER A 83 -4.20 3.00 1.62
CA SER A 83 -5.11 2.48 0.61
C SER A 83 -5.67 1.24 1.26
N PRO A 84 -6.98 1.23 1.59
CA PRO A 84 -7.60 0.06 2.18
C PRO A 84 -7.41 -1.09 1.22
N PHE A 85 -6.46 -1.94 1.57
CA PHE A 85 -5.97 -3.05 0.82
C PHE A 85 -6.68 -4.30 1.33
N TYR A 86 -7.86 -4.57 0.78
CA TYR A 86 -8.58 -5.79 1.15
C TYR A 86 -7.80 -7.03 0.67
N THR A 87 -7.06 -7.69 1.56
CA THR A 87 -6.43 -8.98 1.23
C THR A 87 -7.47 -10.09 1.38
N PRO A 88 -7.83 -10.85 0.33
CA PRO A 88 -8.79 -11.94 0.43
C PRO A 88 -8.33 -13.09 1.35
N ALA A 89 -7.03 -13.15 1.67
CA ALA A 89 -6.38 -14.27 2.36
C ALA A 89 -6.50 -14.26 3.91
N ASN A 90 -6.94 -13.15 4.52
CA ASN A 90 -6.80 -12.95 5.98
C ASN A 90 -8.10 -13.10 6.79
N TRP A 91 -9.16 -13.67 6.22
CA TRP A 91 -10.36 -14.01 6.98
C TRP A 91 -10.47 -15.52 7.21
N PRO A 92 -10.55 -15.99 8.47
CA PRO A 92 -10.80 -17.39 8.77
C PRO A 92 -12.24 -17.84 8.41
N ASP A 93 -13.16 -16.89 8.15
CA ASP A 93 -14.59 -17.16 7.98
C ASP A 93 -15.18 -16.77 6.59
N THR A 94 -14.36 -16.31 5.65
CA THR A 94 -14.81 -16.20 4.24
C THR A 94 -14.46 -17.48 3.50
N ASP A 95 -15.51 -18.15 3.02
CA ASP A 95 -15.48 -19.24 2.04
C ASP A 95 -14.35 -19.00 1.02
N PRO A 96 -13.43 -19.96 0.78
CA PRO A 96 -12.32 -19.79 -0.16
C PRO A 96 -12.84 -19.29 -1.51
N TYR A 97 -12.67 -17.99 -1.73
CA TYR A 97 -13.28 -17.19 -2.77
C TYR A 97 -12.97 -17.73 -4.17
N GLU A 98 -13.89 -17.54 -5.12
CA GLU A 98 -13.69 -17.80 -6.56
C GLU A 98 -12.37 -17.24 -7.10
N PHE A 99 -11.92 -16.10 -6.55
CA PHE A 99 -10.63 -15.48 -6.84
C PHE A 99 -9.43 -16.39 -6.55
N GLN A 100 -9.41 -17.08 -5.40
CA GLN A 100 -8.37 -18.05 -5.07
C GLN A 100 -8.41 -19.24 -6.02
N GLY A 101 -9.62 -19.68 -6.40
CA GLY A 101 -9.81 -20.71 -7.43
C GLY A 101 -9.19 -20.29 -8.76
N TRP A 102 -9.47 -19.08 -9.25
CA TRP A 102 -8.87 -18.58 -10.49
C TRP A 102 -7.36 -18.47 -10.43
N LEU A 103 -6.80 -18.08 -9.28
CA LEU A 103 -5.35 -17.98 -9.12
C LEU A 103 -4.70 -19.37 -9.05
N ASN A 104 -5.31 -20.33 -8.36
CA ASN A 104 -4.85 -21.72 -8.30
C ASN A 104 -4.91 -22.41 -9.67
N ASP A 105 -5.90 -22.09 -10.49
CA ASP A 105 -6.04 -22.57 -11.87
C ASP A 105 -5.18 -21.79 -12.89
N SER A 106 -4.41 -20.81 -12.41
CA SER A 106 -3.54 -19.98 -13.24
C SER A 106 -2.07 -20.40 -13.14
N GLU A 107 -1.30 -20.08 -14.18
CA GLU A 107 0.17 -20.21 -14.18
C GLU A 107 0.83 -18.99 -13.51
N CYS A 108 0.36 -18.62 -12.31
CA CYS A 108 0.84 -17.46 -11.55
C CYS A 108 1.34 -17.85 -10.14
N PRO A 109 2.38 -18.69 -10.02
CA PRO A 109 2.86 -19.18 -8.74
C PRO A 109 3.49 -18.09 -7.85
N VAL A 110 4.15 -17.08 -8.43
CA VAL A 110 4.78 -15.99 -7.66
C VAL A 110 3.73 -15.04 -7.10
N LEU A 111 2.73 -14.68 -7.91
CA LEU A 111 1.60 -13.86 -7.49
C LEU A 111 0.79 -14.58 -6.40
N SER A 112 0.56 -15.89 -6.56
CA SER A 112 -0.11 -16.70 -5.53
C SER A 112 0.67 -16.71 -4.22
N GLU A 113 1.98 -16.95 -4.28
CA GLU A 113 2.84 -16.89 -3.10
C GLU A 113 2.79 -15.51 -2.44
N VAL A 114 2.87 -14.40 -3.20
CA VAL A 114 2.80 -13.04 -2.66
C VAL A 114 1.44 -12.77 -1.97
N LEU A 115 0.33 -13.17 -2.58
CA LEU A 115 -1.02 -12.88 -2.07
C LEU A 115 -1.39 -13.73 -0.86
N TYR A 116 -0.94 -14.98 -0.83
CA TYR A 116 -1.29 -15.96 0.21
C TYR A 116 -0.15 -16.25 1.18
N ARG A 117 0.96 -15.50 1.09
CA ARG A 117 2.07 -15.61 2.03
C ARG A 117 1.56 -15.46 3.45
N ARG A 118 1.83 -16.49 4.25
CA ARG A 118 1.51 -16.44 5.68
C ARG A 118 2.32 -15.34 6.33
N GLN A 119 1.64 -14.40 6.98
CA GLN A 119 2.30 -13.30 7.66
C GLN A 119 3.11 -13.84 8.85
N PHE A 120 4.32 -13.31 9.02
CA PHE A 120 5.17 -13.65 10.15
C PHE A 120 4.63 -12.97 11.42
N PRO A 121 4.45 -13.72 12.53
CA PRO A 121 3.92 -13.19 13.79
C PRO A 121 4.85 -12.18 14.48
N ASP A 122 6.08 -12.01 13.97
CA ASP A 122 7.06 -11.06 14.51
C ASP A 122 6.73 -9.59 14.15
N TYR A 123 5.76 -9.37 13.25
CA TYR A 123 5.22 -8.05 12.93
C TYR A 123 3.74 -7.98 13.36
N PRO A 124 3.45 -7.59 14.61
CA PRO A 124 2.08 -7.57 15.17
C PRO A 124 1.12 -6.65 14.40
N SER A 125 1.67 -5.77 13.57
CA SER A 125 0.99 -4.75 12.77
C SER A 125 0.93 -5.08 11.27
N GLY A 126 1.47 -6.22 10.82
CA GLY A 126 1.72 -6.47 9.40
C GLY A 126 3.13 -6.05 8.99
N GLY A 127 3.81 -6.95 8.28
CA GLY A 127 5.23 -6.87 7.94
C GLY A 127 5.49 -6.50 6.48
N ILE A 128 6.76 -6.57 6.08
CA ILE A 128 7.15 -6.47 4.68
C ILE A 128 6.38 -7.54 3.90
N TRP A 129 5.53 -7.10 2.98
CA TRP A 129 4.67 -7.96 2.20
C TRP A 129 5.41 -8.54 1.00
N VAL A 130 6.14 -7.69 0.29
CA VAL A 130 6.92 -8.07 -0.89
C VAL A 130 8.29 -7.40 -0.84
N VAL A 131 9.35 -8.21 -0.94
CA VAL A 131 10.73 -7.74 -1.04
C VAL A 131 11.13 -7.60 -2.51
N GLY A 132 11.93 -6.59 -2.84
CA GLY A 132 12.23 -6.16 -4.22
C GLY A 132 12.63 -7.25 -5.22
N LYS A 133 13.15 -8.40 -4.78
CA LYS A 133 13.60 -9.49 -5.66
C LYS A 133 12.46 -10.22 -6.38
N GLU A 134 11.25 -10.26 -5.81
CA GLU A 134 10.11 -11.01 -6.40
C GLU A 134 9.03 -10.11 -7.01
N VAL A 135 9.07 -8.80 -6.71
CA VAL A 135 8.07 -7.80 -7.15
C VAL A 135 7.89 -7.81 -8.66
N GLY A 136 8.99 -7.80 -9.42
CA GLY A 136 8.93 -7.79 -10.89
C GLY A 136 8.28 -9.04 -11.49
N ALA A 137 8.51 -10.21 -10.87
CA ALA A 137 7.89 -11.46 -11.29
C ALA A 137 6.39 -11.49 -10.95
N ALA A 138 6.03 -11.03 -9.74
CA ALA A 138 4.63 -10.89 -9.32
C ALA A 138 3.86 -9.91 -10.23
N LEU A 139 4.46 -8.76 -10.58
CA LEU A 139 3.88 -7.80 -11.52
C LEU A 139 3.66 -8.43 -12.90
N ALA A 140 4.66 -9.14 -13.43
CA ALA A 140 4.55 -9.79 -14.73
C ALA A 140 3.44 -10.86 -14.75
N GLU A 141 3.25 -11.59 -13.66
CA GLU A 141 2.15 -12.54 -13.50
C GLU A 141 0.80 -11.82 -13.39
N LEU A 142 0.71 -10.76 -12.59
CA LEU A 142 -0.51 -9.96 -12.42
C LEU A 142 -1.01 -9.38 -13.76
N VAL A 143 -0.12 -8.80 -14.55
CA VAL A 143 -0.45 -8.24 -15.88
C VAL A 143 -0.99 -9.31 -16.83
N ARG A 144 -0.53 -10.56 -16.73
CA ARG A 144 -1.08 -11.69 -17.50
C ARG A 144 -2.39 -12.22 -16.93
N PHE A 145 -2.56 -12.15 -15.62
CA PHE A 145 -3.71 -12.67 -14.90
C PHE A 145 -4.95 -11.78 -15.06
N VAL A 146 -4.83 -10.46 -14.83
CA VAL A 146 -5.95 -9.50 -14.80
C VAL A 146 -6.86 -9.61 -16.04
N PRO A 147 -6.35 -9.61 -17.29
CA PRO A 147 -7.22 -9.69 -18.48
C PRO A 147 -8.05 -10.98 -18.56
N ARG A 148 -7.59 -12.07 -17.96
CA ARG A 148 -8.29 -13.38 -17.98
C ARG A 148 -9.48 -13.41 -17.04
N VAL A 149 -9.40 -12.71 -15.91
CA VAL A 149 -10.42 -12.73 -14.85
C VAL A 149 -11.34 -11.50 -14.85
N ARG A 150 -10.95 -10.41 -15.54
CA ARG A 150 -11.62 -9.09 -15.48
C ARG A 150 -13.15 -9.11 -15.67
N ARG A 151 -13.68 -10.02 -16.47
CA ARG A 151 -15.13 -10.10 -16.76
C ARG A 151 -15.95 -10.73 -15.64
N GLY A 152 -15.32 -11.44 -14.70
CA GLY A 152 -15.99 -12.13 -13.59
C GLY A 152 -15.73 -11.48 -12.22
N LEU A 153 -14.82 -10.51 -12.13
CA LEU A 153 -14.47 -9.91 -10.85
C LEU A 153 -15.61 -9.07 -10.28
N ARG A 154 -15.80 -9.16 -8.96
CA ARG A 154 -16.58 -8.17 -8.23
C ARG A 154 -15.82 -6.85 -8.21
N THR A 155 -16.54 -5.75 -7.96
CA THR A 155 -15.98 -4.40 -7.93
C THR A 155 -14.81 -4.30 -6.95
N GLU A 156 -14.92 -4.93 -5.80
CA GLU A 156 -13.91 -4.92 -4.74
C GLU A 156 -12.64 -5.66 -5.17
N ASP A 157 -12.78 -6.80 -5.85
CA ASP A 157 -11.65 -7.58 -6.35
C ASP A 157 -10.95 -6.84 -7.51
N ALA A 158 -11.72 -6.15 -8.36
CA ALA A 158 -11.16 -5.31 -9.42
C ALA A 158 -10.36 -4.13 -8.84
N TYR A 159 -10.92 -3.42 -7.86
CA TYR A 159 -10.25 -2.33 -7.15
C TYR A 159 -8.96 -2.81 -6.46
N PHE A 160 -9.01 -3.98 -5.82
CA PHE A 160 -7.83 -4.61 -5.22
C PHE A 160 -6.71 -4.85 -6.24
N LEU A 161 -7.02 -5.44 -7.40
CA LEU A 161 -6.00 -5.74 -8.42
C LEU A 161 -5.39 -4.47 -9.02
N GLU A 162 -6.19 -3.41 -9.20
CA GLU A 162 -5.71 -2.11 -9.67
C GLU A 162 -4.72 -1.47 -8.68
N ASN A 163 -5.04 -1.49 -7.39
CA ASN A 163 -4.13 -0.99 -6.35
C ASN A 163 -2.87 -1.86 -6.24
N LEU A 164 -3.00 -3.19 -6.29
CA LEU A 164 -1.85 -4.09 -6.26
C LEU A 164 -0.90 -3.85 -7.43
N GLN A 165 -1.43 -3.66 -8.64
CA GLN A 165 -0.60 -3.36 -9.80
C GLN A 165 0.18 -2.06 -9.59
N THR A 166 -0.49 -1.01 -9.10
CA THR A 166 0.14 0.29 -8.80
C THR A 166 1.30 0.14 -7.80
N LEU A 167 1.09 -0.62 -6.70
CA LEU A 167 2.11 -0.85 -5.68
C LEU A 167 3.32 -1.63 -6.24
N LEU A 168 3.07 -2.67 -7.03
CA LEU A 168 4.13 -3.48 -7.65
C LEU A 168 4.93 -2.66 -8.68
N GLU A 169 4.27 -1.84 -9.50
CA GLU A 169 4.94 -0.93 -10.44
C GLU A 169 5.85 0.07 -9.71
N ALA A 170 5.34 0.72 -8.66
CA ALA A 170 6.12 1.65 -7.86
C ALA A 170 7.32 0.98 -7.16
N SER A 171 7.12 -0.23 -6.64
CA SER A 171 8.19 -1.01 -6.00
C SER A 171 9.27 -1.45 -7.01
N VAL A 172 8.90 -1.86 -8.23
CA VAL A 172 9.86 -2.19 -9.31
C VAL A 172 10.69 -0.97 -9.68
N GLN A 173 10.06 0.19 -9.84
CA GLN A 173 10.74 1.40 -10.29
C GLN A 173 11.73 1.96 -9.26
N THR A 174 11.40 1.84 -7.98
CA THR A 174 12.18 2.46 -6.90
C THR A 174 13.09 1.49 -6.15
N GLY A 175 12.86 0.18 -6.30
CA GLY A 175 13.54 -0.86 -5.53
C GLY A 175 13.08 -0.95 -4.07
N ASN A 176 12.10 -0.13 -3.66
CA ASN A 176 11.60 -0.08 -2.30
C ASN A 176 10.62 -1.22 -1.99
N PRO A 177 10.61 -1.75 -0.75
CA PRO A 177 9.70 -2.83 -0.36
C PRO A 177 8.25 -2.36 -0.24
N ILE A 178 7.30 -3.30 -0.42
CA ILE A 178 5.89 -3.10 -0.12
C ILE A 178 5.65 -3.54 1.33
N ILE A 179 5.00 -2.68 2.11
CA ILE A 179 4.57 -2.93 3.49
C ILE A 179 3.05 -3.13 3.49
N CYS A 180 2.56 -4.12 4.23
CA CYS A 180 1.13 -4.35 4.44
C CYS A 180 0.84 -4.33 5.94
N HIS A 181 -0.09 -3.48 6.36
CA HIS A 181 -0.45 -3.18 7.74
C HIS A 181 -1.87 -3.65 8.06
N TYR A 182 -2.15 -4.04 9.30
CA TYR A 182 -3.50 -4.38 9.79
C TYR A 182 -4.03 -3.35 10.77
N ASN A 183 -5.12 -2.66 10.44
CA ASN A 183 -5.75 -1.66 11.30
C ASN A 183 -6.74 -2.26 12.33
N GLY A 184 -6.84 -3.59 12.42
CA GLY A 184 -7.93 -4.26 13.13
C GLY A 184 -7.72 -4.55 14.63
N ILE A 185 -6.54 -4.28 15.21
CA ILE A 185 -6.27 -4.48 16.65
C ILE A 185 -5.49 -3.29 17.18
N ALA A 186 -5.96 -2.72 18.29
CA ALA A 186 -5.40 -1.61 19.08
C ALA A 186 -3.92 -1.32 18.80
N ASP A 187 -3.67 -0.37 17.90
CA ASP A 187 -2.34 0.11 17.57
C ASP A 187 -1.92 1.13 18.65
N ASP A 188 -1.72 0.65 19.88
CA ASP A 188 -1.18 1.44 21.01
C ASP A 188 0.34 1.70 20.84
N ALA A 189 0.81 1.68 19.61
CA ALA A 189 2.11 1.11 19.32
C ALA A 189 2.95 2.12 18.53
N TRP A 190 3.59 2.97 19.33
CA TRP A 190 4.72 3.83 19.02
C TRP A 190 5.83 3.11 18.23
#